data_AF-A0AA35G6J4-F1
#
_entry.id   AF-A0AA35G6J4-F1
#
_cell.length_a   1.000
_cell.length_b   1.000
_cell.length_c   1.000
_cell.angle_alpha   90.00
_cell.angle_beta   90.00
_cell.angle_gamma   90.00
#
_symmetry.space_group_name_H-M   'P 1'
#
loop_
_entity.id
_entity.type
_entity.pdbx_description
1 polymer ?
#
loop_
_entity_poly.entity_id
_entity_poly.type
_entity_poly.pdbx_seq_one_letter_code
_entity_poly.pdbx_strand_id
1 'polypeptide(L)'
;MGPSYEERVMAAVGHLGVLFGLMGVVATGVIHFLYARRSGFVGAHVRQALAWQGTALAVKVAYGYVALGGLPGALVATGWSWDVLKWLFQPDGPPGRTAVAALLWVFFALALQGLVRAWGGRRHRYPLVGRLVS
;
A
#
# COMPACT_ATOMS: atom_id res chain seq x y z
N MET A 1 -10.59 21.95 -19.01
CA MET A 1 -10.77 20.69 -19.77
C MET A 1 -10.55 19.52 -18.82
N GLY A 2 -11.35 18.47 -18.90
CA GLY A 2 -11.16 17.26 -18.08
C GLY A 2 -9.96 16.43 -18.58
N PRO A 3 -9.49 15.46 -17.79
CA PRO A 3 -8.39 14.58 -18.21
C PRO A 3 -8.82 13.72 -19.41
N SER A 4 -7.89 13.48 -20.33
CA SER A 4 -8.09 12.63 -21.49
C SER A 4 -8.34 11.17 -21.09
N TYR A 5 -8.84 10.37 -22.03
CA TYR A 5 -9.02 8.93 -21.79
C TYR A 5 -7.68 8.25 -21.45
N GLU A 6 -6.61 8.59 -22.15
CA GLU A 6 -5.27 8.06 -21.89
C GLU A 6 -4.77 8.44 -20.48
N GLU A 7 -4.94 9.70 -20.07
CA GLU A 7 -4.55 10.15 -18.73
C GLU A 7 -5.33 9.39 -17.63
N ARG A 8 -6.62 9.14 -17.85
CA ARG A 8 -7.45 8.34 -16.94
C ARG A 8 -6.97 6.90 -16.83
N VAL A 9 -6.66 6.26 -17.96
CA VAL A 9 -6.14 4.88 -18.00
C VAL A 9 -4.79 4.80 -17.29
N MET A 10 -3.84 5.69 -17.58
CA MET A 10 -2.52 5.68 -16.95
C MET A 10 -2.60 5.93 -15.44
N ALA A 11 -3.43 6.88 -15.01
CA ALA A 11 -3.68 7.12 -13.59
C ALA A 11 -4.32 5.89 -12.90
N ALA A 12 -5.28 5.24 -13.56
CA ALA A 12 -5.91 4.02 -13.06
C ALA A 12 -4.91 2.87 -12.94
N VAL A 13 -4.09 2.61 -13.96
CA VAL A 13 -3.06 1.57 -13.94
C VAL A 13 -2.04 1.81 -12.82
N GLY A 14 -1.70 3.07 -12.50
CA GLY A 14 -0.86 3.40 -11.35
C GLY A 14 -1.44 2.88 -10.03
N HIS A 15 -2.74 3.05 -9.79
CA HIS A 15 -3.40 2.49 -8.60
C HIS A 15 -3.56 0.97 -8.67
N LEU A 16 -3.79 0.42 -9.87
CA LEU A 16 -3.85 -1.03 -10.08
C LEU A 16 -2.53 -1.70 -9.68
N GLY A 17 -1.40 -1.03 -9.93
CA GLY A 17 -0.08 -1.49 -9.52
C GLY A 17 0.04 -1.82 -8.03
N VAL A 18 -0.75 -1.20 -7.15
CA VAL A 18 -0.74 -1.53 -5.71
C VAL A 18 -1.02 -3.02 -5.46
N LEU A 19 -1.80 -3.67 -6.33
CA LEU A 19 -2.18 -5.08 -6.19
C LEU A 19 -1.06 -6.06 -6.61
N PHE A 20 -0.05 -5.58 -7.34
CA PHE A 20 0.98 -6.42 -7.97
C PHE A 20 2.34 -6.34 -7.28
N GLY A 21 2.42 -5.74 -6.09
CA GLY A 21 3.65 -5.66 -5.31
C GLY A 21 4.80 -4.98 -6.08
N LEU A 22 5.97 -5.62 -6.13
CA LEU A 22 7.18 -5.04 -6.76
C LEU A 22 6.98 -4.76 -8.25
N MET A 23 6.32 -5.66 -8.99
CA MET A 23 6.03 -5.46 -10.41
C MET A 23 5.13 -4.23 -10.62
N GLY A 24 4.17 -4.05 -9.71
CA GLY A 24 3.33 -2.87 -9.67
C GLY A 24 4.07 -1.58 -9.36
N VAL A 25 5.04 -1.60 -8.43
CA VAL A 25 5.92 -0.45 -8.14
C VAL A 25 6.73 -0.06 -9.37
N VAL A 26 7.33 -1.03 -10.05
CA VAL A 26 8.11 -0.79 -11.27
C VAL A 26 7.21 -0.20 -12.36
N ALA A 27 6.05 -0.81 -12.63
CA ALA A 27 5.11 -0.30 -13.62
C ALA A 27 4.63 1.12 -13.29
N THR A 28 4.27 1.39 -12.03
CA THR A 28 3.85 2.72 -11.58
C THR A 28 4.99 3.74 -11.68
N GLY A 29 6.22 3.33 -11.41
CA GLY A 29 7.43 4.13 -11.57
C GLY A 29 7.71 4.50 -13.03
N VAL A 30 7.54 3.56 -13.96
CA VAL A 30 7.65 3.81 -15.39
C VAL A 30 6.59 4.82 -15.85
N ILE A 31 5.32 4.64 -15.43
CA ILE A 31 4.26 5.62 -15.74
C ILE A 31 4.61 6.99 -15.16
N HIS A 32 5.14 7.04 -13.93
CA HIS A 32 5.59 8.28 -13.33
C HIS A 32 6.67 8.97 -14.14
N PHE A 33 7.72 8.25 -14.54
CA PHE A 33 8.81 8.81 -15.33
C PHE A 33 8.34 9.35 -16.69
N LEU A 34 7.46 8.61 -17.38
CA LEU A 34 7.03 8.95 -18.75
C LEU A 34 5.92 10.00 -18.79
N TYR A 35 4.97 9.97 -17.84
CA TYR A 35 3.73 10.75 -17.93
C TYR A 35 3.56 11.82 -16.85
N ALA A 36 4.26 11.75 -15.71
CA ALA A 36 3.99 12.68 -14.60
C ALA A 36 4.33 14.14 -14.91
N ARG A 37 5.26 14.40 -15.85
CA ARG A 37 5.61 15.76 -16.31
C ARG A 37 4.68 16.25 -17.43
N ARG A 38 4.04 15.34 -18.16
CA ARG A 38 3.14 15.66 -19.27
C ARG A 38 1.72 15.94 -18.80
N SER A 39 1.30 15.30 -17.71
CA SER A 39 -0.03 15.44 -17.14
C SER A 39 0.03 15.62 -15.62
N GLY A 40 -0.45 16.76 -15.14
CA GLY A 40 -0.62 17.00 -13.70
C GLY A 40 -1.61 16.02 -13.05
N PHE A 41 -2.61 15.56 -13.80
CA PHE A 41 -3.56 14.55 -13.33
C PHE A 41 -2.88 13.20 -13.12
N VAL A 42 -2.18 12.67 -14.14
CA VAL A 42 -1.45 11.41 -14.01
C VAL A 42 -0.40 11.53 -12.92
N GLY A 43 0.39 12.61 -12.93
CA GLY A 43 1.46 12.85 -11.96
C GLY A 43 0.99 12.82 -10.50
N ALA A 44 -0.17 13.40 -10.20
CA ALA A 44 -0.74 13.35 -8.85
C ALA A 44 -1.15 11.91 -8.46
N HIS A 45 -1.81 11.17 -9.37
CA HIS A 45 -2.26 9.81 -9.11
C HIS A 45 -1.12 8.81 -8.94
N VAL A 46 -0.12 8.82 -9.83
CA VAL A 46 1.04 7.90 -9.70
C VAL A 46 1.92 8.22 -8.49
N ARG A 47 2.09 9.49 -8.13
CA ARG A 47 2.82 9.84 -6.89
C ARG A 47 2.11 9.31 -5.65
N GLN A 48 0.78 9.47 -5.61
CA GLN A 48 -0.03 8.91 -4.53
C GLN A 48 0.01 7.38 -4.50
N ALA A 49 -0.06 6.72 -5.65
CA ALA A 49 0.02 5.27 -5.74
C ALA A 49 1.38 4.74 -5.27
N LEU A 50 2.49 5.37 -5.70
CA LEU A 50 3.85 5.01 -5.24
C LEU A 50 3.99 5.22 -3.73
N ALA A 51 3.52 6.34 -3.20
CA ALA A 51 3.57 6.61 -1.76
C ALA A 51 2.73 5.61 -0.96
N TRP A 52 1.57 5.21 -1.50
CA TRP A 52 0.71 4.18 -0.89
C TRP A 52 1.38 2.80 -0.92
N GLN A 53 2.01 2.42 -2.04
CA GLN A 53 2.80 1.19 -2.16
C GLN A 53 3.98 1.19 -1.17
N GLY A 54 4.68 2.32 -1.01
CA GLY A 54 5.74 2.47 -0.02
C GLY A 54 5.24 2.32 1.41
N THR A 55 4.06 2.88 1.72
CA THR A 55 3.42 2.73 3.03
C THR A 55 3.04 1.26 3.28
N ALA A 56 2.47 0.58 2.29
CA ALA A 56 2.14 -0.84 2.38
C ALA A 56 3.39 -1.71 2.61
N LEU A 57 4.49 -1.39 1.93
CA LEU A 57 5.77 -2.06 2.12
C LEU A 57 6.33 -1.82 3.53
N ALA A 58 6.31 -0.59 4.03
CA ALA A 58 6.75 -0.26 5.37
C ALA A 58 5.95 -1.00 6.45
N VAL A 59 4.62 -1.06 6.30
CA VAL A 59 3.73 -1.84 7.17
C VAL A 59 4.08 -3.34 7.11
N LYS A 60 4.32 -3.88 5.92
CA LYS A 60 4.70 -5.28 5.74
C LYS A 60 6.05 -5.60 6.41
N VAL A 61 7.04 -4.72 6.27
CA VAL A 61 8.35 -4.87 6.92
C VAL A 61 8.23 -4.75 8.44
N ALA A 62 7.51 -3.76 8.95
CA ALA A 62 7.28 -3.58 10.38
C ALA A 62 6.58 -4.80 10.98
N TYR A 63 5.55 -5.32 10.30
CA TYR A 63 4.90 -6.56 10.71
C TYR A 63 5.87 -7.75 10.68
N GLY A 64 6.66 -7.90 9.61
CA GLY A 64 7.67 -8.96 9.52
C GLY A 64 8.63 -8.94 10.71
N TYR A 65 9.10 -7.75 11.12
CA TYR A 65 9.97 -7.58 12.28
C TYR A 65 9.29 -7.98 13.60
N VAL A 66 8.04 -7.57 13.79
CA VAL A 66 7.23 -7.91 14.98
C VAL A 66 6.88 -9.40 15.01
N ALA A 67 6.57 -10.00 13.87
CA ALA A 67 6.11 -11.39 13.78
C ALA A 67 7.27 -12.41 13.79
N LEU A 68 8.43 -12.07 13.23
CA LEU A 68 9.54 -13.01 13.01
C LEU A 68 10.65 -12.96 14.07
N GLY A 69 10.57 -12.13 15.10
CA GLY A 69 11.44 -12.30 16.27
C GLY A 69 11.88 -11.06 17.04
N GLY A 70 11.65 -9.84 16.54
CA GLY A 70 12.07 -8.62 17.26
C GLY A 70 11.34 -8.45 18.59
N LEU A 71 10.00 -8.37 18.54
CA LEU A 71 9.17 -8.23 19.74
C LEU A 71 9.06 -9.55 20.55
N PRO A 72 8.82 -10.70 19.90
CA PRO A 72 8.71 -11.98 20.61
C PRO A 72 10.01 -12.37 21.31
N GLY A 73 11.18 -12.11 20.70
CA GLY A 73 12.48 -12.36 21.32
C GLY A 73 12.71 -11.51 22.57
N ALA A 74 12.34 -10.22 22.52
CA ALA A 74 12.44 -9.34 23.68
C ALA A 74 11.48 -9.74 24.82
N LEU A 75 10.26 -10.18 24.49
CA LEU A 75 9.27 -10.59 25.49
C LEU A 75 9.64 -11.92 26.17
N VAL A 76 10.23 -12.87 25.43
CA VAL A 76 10.80 -14.09 26.03
C VAL A 76 11.89 -13.74 27.05
N ALA A 77 12.74 -12.75 26.76
CA ALA A 77 13.76 -12.30 27.71
C ALA A 77 13.17 -11.68 29.00
N THR A 78 11.90 -11.27 28.97
CA THR A 78 11.14 -10.78 30.14
C THR A 78 10.28 -11.86 30.82
N GLY A 79 10.39 -13.13 30.41
CA GLY A 79 9.72 -14.27 31.05
C GLY A 79 8.39 -14.70 30.40
N TRP A 80 8.03 -14.15 29.24
CA TRP A 80 6.82 -14.58 28.52
C TRP A 80 7.03 -15.94 27.83
N SER A 81 5.98 -16.77 27.84
CA SER A 81 5.98 -18.06 27.13
C SER A 81 6.04 -17.87 25.62
N TRP A 82 6.98 -18.58 24.98
CA TRP A 82 7.14 -18.59 23.53
C TRP A 82 5.88 -19.07 22.79
N ASP A 83 5.14 -20.02 23.38
CA ASP A 83 3.93 -20.56 22.76
C ASP A 83 2.77 -19.56 22.77
N VAL A 84 2.65 -18.75 23.83
CA VAL A 84 1.69 -17.65 23.92
C VAL A 84 2.04 -16.56 22.90
N LEU A 85 3.32 -16.23 22.77
CA LEU A 85 3.79 -15.23 21.80
C LEU A 85 3.59 -15.69 20.36
N LYS A 86 3.80 -16.98 20.07
CA LYS A 86 3.44 -17.57 18.77
C LYS A 86 1.96 -17.43 18.48
N TRP A 87 1.11 -17.78 19.43
CA TRP A 87 -0.34 -17.69 19.26
C TRP A 87 -0.82 -16.26 19.03
N LEU A 88 -0.20 -15.26 19.67
CA LEU A 88 -0.56 -13.84 19.53
C LEU A 88 0.01 -13.18 18.28
N PHE A 89 1.29 -13.41 17.97
CA PHE A 89 2.07 -12.58 17.05
C PHE A 89 2.54 -13.30 15.80
N GLN A 90 2.61 -14.64 15.79
CA GLN A 90 3.04 -15.30 14.57
C GLN A 90 1.94 -15.24 13.50
N PRO A 91 2.34 -15.23 12.22
CA PRO A 91 1.41 -15.29 11.10
C PRO A 91 0.57 -16.56 11.10
N ASP A 92 0.79 -17.50 12.01
CA ASP A 92 0.03 -18.73 12.17
C ASP A 92 -1.02 -18.70 13.28
N GLY A 93 -0.92 -17.71 14.16
CA GLY A 93 -1.85 -17.47 15.24
C GLY A 93 -3.17 -16.82 14.76
N PRO A 94 -4.32 -17.18 15.35
CA PRO A 94 -5.63 -16.62 14.97
C PRO A 94 -5.75 -15.07 15.06
N PRO A 95 -5.22 -14.39 16.10
CA PRO A 95 -5.30 -12.94 16.21
C PRO A 95 -4.38 -12.22 15.20
N GLY A 96 -3.14 -12.71 15.07
CA GLY A 96 -2.13 -12.13 14.17
C GLY A 96 -2.52 -12.20 12.69
N ARG A 97 -3.05 -13.34 12.23
CA ARG A 97 -3.58 -13.50 10.87
C ARG A 97 -4.69 -12.51 10.56
N THR A 98 -5.67 -12.42 11.45
CA THR A 98 -6.88 -11.64 11.22
C THR A 98 -6.59 -10.14 11.13
N ALA A 99 -5.75 -9.62 12.02
CA ALA A 99 -5.42 -8.19 12.04
C ALA A 99 -4.66 -7.73 10.79
N VAL A 100 -3.68 -8.51 10.35
CA VAL A 100 -2.87 -8.19 9.16
C VAL A 100 -3.67 -8.36 7.88
N ALA A 101 -4.44 -9.45 7.78
CA ALA A 101 -5.32 -9.65 6.65
C ALA A 101 -6.32 -8.49 6.53
N ALA A 102 -6.96 -8.09 7.63
CA ALA A 102 -7.87 -6.94 7.64
C ALA A 102 -7.17 -5.65 7.20
N LEU A 103 -5.95 -5.38 7.68
CA LEU A 103 -5.19 -4.20 7.28
C LEU A 103 -4.83 -4.21 5.79
N LEU A 104 -4.39 -5.35 5.26
CA LEU A 104 -4.10 -5.51 3.83
C LEU A 104 -5.36 -5.32 2.98
N TRP A 105 -6.50 -5.85 3.42
CA TRP A 105 -7.79 -5.62 2.76
C TRP A 105 -8.17 -4.15 2.73
N VAL A 106 -7.93 -3.39 3.80
CA VAL A 106 -8.12 -1.93 3.80
C VAL A 106 -7.20 -1.26 2.78
N PHE A 107 -5.93 -1.68 2.69
CA PHE A 107 -4.99 -1.18 1.70
C PHE A 107 -5.48 -1.40 0.25
N PHE A 108 -5.98 -2.60 -0.04
CA PHE A 108 -6.50 -2.96 -1.36
C PHE A 108 -7.82 -2.25 -1.67
N ALA A 109 -8.73 -2.14 -0.70
CA ALA A 109 -10.00 -1.43 -0.88
C ALA A 109 -9.77 0.05 -1.23
N LEU A 110 -8.82 0.71 -0.55
CA LEU A 110 -8.46 2.09 -0.85
C LEU A 110 -7.77 2.21 -2.22
N ALA A 111 -6.94 1.25 -2.61
CA ALA A 111 -6.35 1.22 -3.95
C ALA A 111 -7.40 1.04 -5.06
N LEU A 112 -8.38 0.16 -4.84
CA LEU A 112 -9.50 -0.02 -5.74
C LEU A 112 -10.36 1.24 -5.85
N GLN A 113 -10.58 1.95 -4.74
CA GLN A 113 -11.26 3.24 -4.77
C GLN A 113 -10.45 4.28 -5.58
N GLY A 114 -9.13 4.29 -5.44
CA GLY A 114 -8.22 5.12 -6.24
C GLY A 114 -8.34 4.82 -7.73
N LEU A 115 -8.32 3.53 -8.10
CA LEU A 115 -8.53 3.03 -9.46
C LEU A 115 -9.84 3.54 -10.06
N VAL A 116 -10.97 3.29 -9.37
CA VAL A 116 -12.31 3.67 -9.85
C VAL A 116 -12.45 5.18 -9.99
N ARG A 117 -11.85 5.95 -9.07
CA ARG A 117 -11.87 7.42 -9.17
C ARG A 117 -11.02 7.94 -10.33
N ALA A 118 -9.80 7.43 -10.48
CA ALA A 118 -8.90 7.79 -11.57
C ALA A 118 -9.54 7.47 -12.94
N TRP A 119 -10.16 6.30 -13.07
CA TRP A 119 -10.87 5.89 -14.29
C TRP A 119 -12.00 6.86 -14.65
N GLY A 120 -12.73 7.35 -13.65
CA GLY A 120 -13.76 8.37 -13.80
C GLY A 120 -13.24 9.81 -13.95
N GLY A 121 -11.92 10.02 -14.07
CA GLY A 121 -11.32 11.36 -14.18
C GLY A 121 -11.39 12.19 -12.89
N ARG A 122 -11.65 11.55 -11.75
CA ARG A 122 -11.78 12.21 -10.45
C ARG A 122 -10.49 12.07 -9.66
N ARG A 123 -10.10 13.15 -8.96
CA ARG A 123 -8.96 13.12 -8.05
C ARG A 123 -9.23 12.15 -6.89
N HIS A 124 -8.18 11.43 -6.50
CA HIS A 124 -8.17 10.62 -5.29
C HIS A 124 -7.17 11.22 -4.28
N ARG A 125 -7.36 10.93 -3.01
CA ARG A 125 -6.43 11.24 -1.93
C ARG A 125 -6.48 10.10 -0.92
N TYR A 126 -5.36 9.39 -0.79
CA TYR A 126 -5.23 8.40 0.28
C TYR A 126 -5.21 9.08 1.65
N PRO A 127 -5.76 8.45 2.70
CA PRO A 127 -5.84 9.06 4.03
C PRO A 127 -4.48 9.45 4.63
N LEU A 128 -3.43 8.65 4.40
CA LEU A 128 -2.11 8.83 5.04
C LEU A 128 -1.12 9.64 4.20
N VAL A 129 -1.15 9.45 2.88
CA VAL A 129 -0.19 10.08 1.95
C VAL A 129 -0.80 11.16 1.07
N GLY A 130 -2.13 11.24 1.00
CA GLY A 130 -2.82 12.19 0.13
C GLY A 130 -2.61 13.67 0.49
N ARG A 131 -2.07 14.00 1.67
CA ARG A 131 -1.68 15.37 2.05
C ARG A 131 -0.20 15.68 1.79
N LEU A 132 0.64 14.65 1.75
CA LEU A 132 2.10 14.79 1.64
C LEU A 132 2.56 14.92 0.17
N VAL A 133 1.79 14.35 -0.76
CA VAL A 133 2.23 14.17 -2.15
C VAL A 133 1.27 14.79 -3.19
N SER A 134 0.23 15.51 -2.74
CA SER A 134 -0.81 16.13 -3.58
C SER A 134 -0.49 17.55 -4.01
#